data_AF-A0AAV8DXE1-F1
#
_entry.id   AF-A0AAV8DXE1-F1
#
_cell.length_a   1.000
_cell.length_b   1.000
_cell.length_c   1.000
_cell.angle_alpha   90.00
_cell.angle_beta   90.00
_cell.angle_gamma   90.00
#
_symmetry.space_group_name_H-M   'P 1'
#
loop_
_entity.id
_entity.type
_entity.pdbx_description
1 polymer ?
#
loop_
_entity_poly.entity_id
_entity_poly.type
_entity_poly.pdbx_seq_one_letter_code
_entity_poly.pdbx_strand_id
1 'polypeptide(L)'
;MASRLFALSASLALLSLLIPSAYGKTASFHVEQGSNNIYFAVNIKYDGVITAVALKQTNPPYSRENGWLPFTHNFGTVWRFDPKDPTMPPFSIQITDSQNNKFVAKDVIPPNWKPNTVYTANLVRA
;
A
#
# COMPACT_ATOMS: atom_id res chain seq x y z
N MET A 1 15.14 56.45 -25.89
CA MET A 1 14.53 56.07 -24.61
C MET A 1 13.89 54.70 -24.80
N ALA A 2 14.08 53.80 -23.83
CA ALA A 2 13.70 52.37 -23.79
C ALA A 2 14.50 51.44 -24.71
N SER A 3 14.94 50.23 -24.33
CA SER A 3 15.44 49.65 -23.08
C SER A 3 15.98 48.27 -23.49
N ARG A 4 17.10 47.84 -22.90
CA ARG A 4 17.71 46.52 -23.08
C ARG A 4 16.82 45.41 -22.50
N LEU A 5 16.92 44.16 -22.99
CA LEU A 5 17.38 42.97 -22.22
C LEU A 5 17.11 41.61 -22.92
N PHE A 6 17.95 40.65 -22.54
CA PHE A 6 18.24 39.33 -23.10
C PHE A 6 17.28 38.20 -22.68
N ALA A 7 17.28 37.15 -23.50
CA ALA A 7 17.21 35.71 -23.19
C ALA A 7 15.90 35.09 -22.63
N LEU A 8 15.48 33.94 -23.18
CA LEU A 8 15.90 32.63 -22.69
C LEU A 8 15.30 31.52 -23.58
N SER A 9 16.17 30.76 -24.24
CA SER A 9 15.91 29.37 -24.59
C SER A 9 16.07 28.54 -23.32
N ALA A 10 15.01 27.88 -22.84
CA ALA A 10 15.12 26.83 -21.84
C ALA A 10 13.90 25.89 -21.88
N SER A 11 14.13 24.69 -22.44
CA SER A 11 13.56 23.38 -22.09
C SER A 11 12.07 23.24 -21.74
N LEU A 12 11.30 22.71 -22.69
CA LEU A 12 9.99 22.10 -22.49
C LEU A 12 10.02 20.74 -21.74
N ALA A 13 11.12 20.44 -21.02
CA ALA A 13 11.32 19.17 -20.31
C ALA A 13 11.14 19.28 -18.78
N LEU A 14 10.94 20.49 -18.24
CA LEU A 14 10.72 20.67 -16.80
C LEU A 14 9.25 20.54 -16.37
N LEU A 15 8.27 20.65 -17.28
CA LEU A 15 6.86 20.57 -16.91
C LEU A 15 6.36 19.14 -16.62
N SER A 16 7.06 18.09 -17.09
CA SER A 16 6.70 16.70 -16.76
C SER A 16 7.17 16.25 -15.39
N LEU A 17 8.06 17.02 -14.73
CA LEU A 17 8.60 16.73 -13.40
C LEU A 17 7.88 17.50 -12.28
N LEU A 18 7.05 18.50 -12.63
CA LEU A 18 6.37 19.40 -11.69
C LEU A 18 4.87 19.16 -11.59
N ILE A 19 4.38 18.01 -12.07
CA ILE A 19 3.09 17.49 -11.65
C ILE A 19 3.40 16.61 -10.43
N PRO A 20 3.18 17.05 -9.17
CA PRO A 20 3.04 16.09 -8.07
C PRO A 20 2.04 15.06 -8.58
N SER A 21 2.38 13.76 -8.59
CA SER A 21 1.60 12.75 -9.31
C SER A 21 0.11 13.03 -9.09
N ALA A 22 -0.57 13.53 -10.13
CA ALA A 22 -1.98 13.93 -10.02
C ALA A 22 -2.86 12.69 -9.70
N TYR A 23 -2.24 11.52 -9.79
CA TYR A 23 -2.69 10.22 -9.33
C TYR A 23 -2.13 10.02 -7.91
N GLY A 24 -3.00 9.87 -6.91
CA GLY A 24 -2.60 9.56 -5.53
C GLY A 24 -1.67 8.34 -5.45
N LYS A 25 -1.01 8.14 -4.29
CA LYS A 25 -0.12 6.98 -4.10
C LYS A 25 -0.88 5.68 -4.38
N THR A 26 -0.25 4.74 -5.07
CA THR A 26 -0.83 3.41 -5.35
C THR A 26 0.04 2.32 -4.79
N ALA A 27 -0.54 1.14 -4.58
CA ALA A 27 0.19 -0.08 -4.29
C ALA A 27 -0.47 -1.29 -4.95
N SER A 28 0.34 -2.31 -5.23
CA SER A 28 -0.14 -3.63 -5.66
C SER A 28 0.14 -4.67 -4.59
N PHE A 29 -0.83 -5.56 -4.37
CA PHE A 29 -0.86 -6.58 -3.34
C PHE A 29 -0.99 -7.93 -4.05
N HIS A 30 0.14 -8.61 -4.27
CA HIS A 30 0.16 -9.96 -4.81
C HIS A 30 -0.02 -10.95 -3.65
N VAL A 31 -1.17 -11.59 -3.59
CA VAL A 31 -1.41 -12.67 -2.62
C VAL A 31 -0.63 -13.89 -3.07
N GLU A 32 0.28 -14.37 -2.24
CA GLU A 32 1.17 -15.48 -2.57
C GLU A 32 0.41 -16.80 -2.73
N GLN A 33 0.92 -17.71 -3.57
CA GLN A 33 0.26 -18.97 -3.94
C GLN A 33 -0.09 -19.88 -2.74
N GLY A 34 0.70 -19.84 -1.66
CA GLY A 34 0.46 -20.63 -0.45
C GLY A 34 -0.59 -20.07 0.52
N SER A 35 -1.15 -18.89 0.24
CA SER A 35 -2.12 -18.24 1.12
C SER A 35 -3.44 -19.01 1.22
N ASN A 36 -4.03 -19.01 2.39
CA ASN A 36 -5.35 -19.55 2.71
C ASN A 36 -5.96 -18.78 3.90
N ASN A 37 -7.06 -19.27 4.48
CA ASN A 37 -7.75 -18.57 5.56
C ASN A 37 -7.00 -18.57 6.91
N ILE A 38 -6.04 -19.48 7.13
CA ILE A 38 -5.25 -19.58 8.36
C ILE A 38 -3.77 -19.21 8.17
N TYR A 39 -3.39 -18.83 6.95
CA TYR A 39 -2.05 -18.36 6.59
C TYR A 39 -2.16 -17.38 5.44
N PHE A 40 -1.80 -16.11 5.64
CA PHE A 40 -1.91 -15.10 4.60
C PHE A 40 -0.56 -14.42 4.35
N ALA A 41 -0.07 -14.48 3.11
CA ALA A 41 1.17 -13.83 2.71
C ALA A 41 0.92 -12.93 1.49
N VAL A 42 1.43 -11.70 1.56
CA VAL A 42 1.24 -10.70 0.52
C VAL A 42 2.57 -10.03 0.17
N ASN A 43 2.87 -10.00 -1.11
CA ASN A 43 3.97 -9.23 -1.67
C ASN A 43 3.45 -7.85 -2.09
N ILE A 44 3.99 -6.81 -1.45
CA ILE A 44 3.51 -5.44 -1.64
C ILE A 44 4.53 -4.66 -2.46
N LYS A 45 4.10 -4.16 -3.62
CA LYS A 45 4.85 -3.15 -4.39
C LYS A 45 4.27 -1.78 -4.10
N TYR A 46 5.14 -0.88 -3.66
CA TYR A 46 4.85 0.49 -3.29
C TYR A 46 6.05 1.35 -3.69
N ASP A 47 5.79 2.58 -4.11
CA ASP A 47 6.85 3.54 -4.47
C ASP A 47 7.47 4.15 -3.21
N GLY A 48 8.32 3.36 -2.56
CA GLY A 48 9.01 3.70 -1.32
C GLY A 48 9.37 2.48 -0.48
N VAL A 49 9.91 2.74 0.72
CA VAL A 49 10.29 1.69 1.67
C VAL A 49 9.16 1.48 2.67
N ILE A 50 8.68 0.25 2.77
CA ILE A 50 7.69 -0.16 3.78
C ILE A 50 8.43 -0.63 5.03
N THR A 51 8.06 -0.07 6.18
CA THR A 51 8.65 -0.42 7.49
C THR A 51 7.71 -1.24 8.37
N ALA A 52 6.40 -1.14 8.14
CA ALA A 52 5.40 -1.99 8.80
C ALA A 52 4.16 -2.17 7.94
N VAL A 53 3.47 -3.30 8.14
CA VAL A 53 2.20 -3.61 7.50
C VAL A 53 1.22 -4.11 8.56
N ALA A 54 -0.05 -3.71 8.44
CA ALA A 54 -1.13 -4.22 9.25
C ALA A 54 -2.39 -4.46 8.42
N LEU A 55 -3.26 -5.32 8.94
CA LEU A 55 -4.52 -5.74 8.32
C LEU A 55 -5.68 -5.42 9.23
N LYS A 56 -6.80 -5.02 8.64
CA LYS A 56 -8.08 -4.94 9.31
C LYS A 56 -9.09 -5.76 8.53
N GLN A 57 -9.78 -6.63 9.25
CA GLN A 57 -10.86 -7.47 8.74
C GLN A 57 -12.22 -6.93 9.18
N THR A 58 -13.29 -7.34 8.49
CA THR A 58 -14.64 -6.95 8.89
C THR A 58 -15.04 -7.76 10.13
N ASN A 59 -15.36 -7.06 11.22
CA ASN A 59 -15.90 -7.63 12.46
C ASN A 59 -14.92 -8.55 13.25
N PRO A 60 -13.79 -8.03 13.78
CA PRO A 60 -12.84 -8.86 14.51
C PRO A 60 -13.43 -9.35 15.85
N PRO A 61 -13.33 -10.66 16.20
CA PRO A 61 -13.72 -11.15 17.53
C PRO A 61 -12.76 -10.65 18.64
N TYR A 62 -11.60 -10.10 18.28
CA TYR A 62 -10.58 -9.62 19.20
C TYR A 62 -10.04 -8.25 18.76
N SER A 63 -10.35 -7.20 19.52
CA SER A 63 -9.79 -5.87 19.30
C SER A 63 -8.37 -5.78 19.86
N ARG A 64 -7.35 -5.90 19.00
CA ARG A 64 -6.12 -5.11 19.20
C ARG A 64 -6.43 -3.64 18.87
N GLU A 65 -5.59 -2.73 19.34
CA GLU A 65 -5.70 -1.28 19.18
C GLU A 65 -6.33 -0.86 17.83
N ASN A 66 -7.53 -0.28 17.88
CA ASN A 66 -8.34 0.18 16.72
C ASN A 66 -8.68 -0.86 15.63
N GLY A 67 -8.41 -2.15 15.87
CA GLY A 67 -8.70 -3.28 14.99
C GLY A 67 -7.63 -3.60 13.94
N TRP A 68 -6.43 -3.02 14.03
CA TRP A 68 -5.32 -3.33 13.13
C TRP A 68 -4.46 -4.47 13.68
N LEU A 69 -4.24 -5.49 12.85
CA LEU A 69 -3.47 -6.69 13.18
C LEU A 69 -2.14 -6.65 12.41
N PRO A 70 -0.99 -6.63 13.11
CA PRO A 70 0.30 -6.46 12.46
C PRO A 70 0.69 -7.70 11.67
N PHE A 71 1.35 -7.49 10.53
CA PHE A 71 2.05 -8.52 9.79
C PHE A 71 3.45 -8.69 10.36
N THR A 72 4.03 -9.88 10.17
CA THR A 72 5.46 -10.13 10.33
C THR A 72 6.15 -9.97 8.98
N HIS A 73 7.27 -9.24 8.95
CA HIS A 73 8.12 -9.21 7.76
C HIS A 73 8.74 -10.59 7.55
N ASN A 74 8.64 -11.12 6.33
CA ASN A 74 9.14 -12.47 6.02
C ASN A 74 10.46 -12.37 5.24
N PHE A 75 10.39 -12.15 3.92
CA PHE A 75 11.57 -12.02 3.05
C PHE A 75 11.29 -11.05 1.91
N GLY A 76 12.27 -10.23 1.54
CA GLY A 76 12.12 -9.23 0.49
C GLY A 76 10.95 -8.28 0.76
N THR A 77 9.97 -8.25 -0.14
CA THR A 77 8.74 -7.44 -0.03
C THR A 77 7.52 -8.25 0.43
N VAL A 78 7.72 -9.46 0.94
CA VAL A 78 6.65 -10.35 1.43
C VAL A 78 6.39 -10.11 2.91
N TRP A 79 5.14 -9.84 3.22
CA TRP A 79 4.61 -9.69 4.57
C TRP A 79 3.67 -10.84 4.88
N ARG A 80 3.75 -11.40 6.08
CA ARG A 80 2.99 -12.58 6.52
C ARG A 80 2.08 -12.27 7.70
N PHE A 81 0.90 -12.88 7.71
CA PHE A 81 -0.06 -12.85 8.79
C PHE A 81 -0.55 -14.27 9.11
N ASP A 82 -0.27 -14.71 10.34
CA ASP A 82 -0.64 -16.02 10.87
C ASP A 82 -1.67 -15.81 12.01
N PRO A 83 -2.98 -15.74 11.70
CA PRO A 83 -4.00 -15.54 12.74
C PRO A 83 -4.20 -16.81 13.58
N LYS A 84 -4.71 -16.64 14.80
CA LYS A 84 -5.13 -17.77 15.64
C LYS A 84 -6.41 -18.44 15.14
N ASP A 85 -7.30 -17.66 14.53
CA ASP A 85 -8.58 -18.08 13.97
C ASP A 85 -8.60 -17.80 12.46
N PRO A 86 -9.45 -18.48 11.67
CA PRO A 86 -9.59 -18.19 10.26
C PRO A 86 -9.86 -16.70 10.00
N THR A 87 -9.16 -16.13 9.03
CA THR A 87 -9.35 -14.76 8.57
C THR A 87 -10.75 -14.55 7.99
N MET A 88 -11.28 -13.34 8.18
CA MET A 88 -12.61 -12.92 7.74
C MET A 88 -12.50 -11.76 6.72
N PRO A 89 -12.29 -12.05 5.43
CA PRO A 89 -12.20 -10.99 4.42
C PRO A 89 -13.55 -10.25 4.27
N PRO A 90 -13.57 -9.02 3.74
CA PRO A 90 -12.46 -8.33 3.07
C PRO A 90 -11.38 -7.83 4.02
N PHE A 91 -10.15 -7.65 3.48
CA PHE A 91 -9.04 -7.04 4.21
C PHE A 91 -8.74 -5.65 3.70
N SER A 92 -8.75 -4.69 4.61
CA SER A 92 -8.05 -3.42 4.46
C SER A 92 -6.59 -3.60 4.89
N ILE A 93 -5.64 -3.05 4.12
CA ILE A 93 -4.20 -3.13 4.42
C ILE A 93 -3.68 -1.72 4.72
N GLN A 94 -3.00 -1.57 5.86
CA GLN A 94 -2.26 -0.38 6.23
C GLN A 94 -0.76 -0.61 5.97
N ILE A 95 -0.12 0.36 5.32
CA ILE A 95 1.31 0.42 5.06
C ILE A 95 1.87 1.60 5.87
N THR A 96 2.95 1.38 6.60
CA THR A 96 3.77 2.44 7.19
C THR A 96 5.05 2.58 6.37
N ASP A 97 5.37 3.79 5.92
CA ASP A 97 6.60 4.05 5.17
C ASP A 97 7.79 4.40 6.08
N SER A 98 8.98 4.58 5.49
CA SER A 98 10.21 4.95 6.21
C SER A 98 10.17 6.33 6.86
N GLN A 99 9.22 7.19 6.49
CA GLN A 99 8.97 8.48 7.13
C GLN A 99 7.88 8.38 8.22
N ASN A 100 7.47 7.15 8.57
CA ASN A 100 6.42 6.85 9.53
C ASN A 100 5.03 7.38 9.11
N ASN A 101 4.81 7.66 7.81
CA ASN A 101 3.47 7.96 7.30
C ASN A 101 2.67 6.67 7.15
N LYS A 102 1.38 6.75 7.46
CA LYS A 102 0.44 5.64 7.30
C LYS A 102 -0.47 5.83 6.10
N PHE A 103 -0.64 4.77 5.33
CA PHE A 103 -1.48 4.72 4.15
C PHE A 103 -2.38 3.50 4.21
N VAL A 104 -3.65 3.64 3.83
CA VAL A 104 -4.65 2.57 3.85
C VAL A 104 -5.12 2.27 2.43
N ALA A 105 -4.98 1.00 2.05
CA ALA A 105 -5.70 0.38 0.95
C ALA A 105 -6.96 -0.28 1.51
N LYS A 106 -8.11 0.41 1.37
CA LYS A 106 -9.37 -0.05 1.92
C LYS A 106 -9.92 -1.25 1.13
N ASP A 107 -10.25 -2.31 1.86
CA ASP A 107 -10.92 -3.53 1.37
C ASP A 107 -10.30 -4.11 0.09
N VAL A 108 -8.97 -3.93 -0.06
CA VAL A 108 -8.22 -4.26 -1.27
C VAL A 108 -8.16 -5.76 -1.54
N ILE A 109 -8.23 -6.58 -0.48
CA ILE A 109 -8.36 -8.02 -0.62
C ILE A 109 -9.85 -8.37 -0.43
N PRO A 110 -10.58 -8.77 -1.50
CA PRO A 110 -12.03 -8.97 -1.45
C PRO A 110 -12.43 -10.28 -0.75
N PRO A 111 -13.70 -10.49 -0.39
CA PRO A 111 -14.17 -11.72 0.30
C PRO A 111 -13.80 -13.05 -0.38
N ASN A 112 -13.77 -13.07 -1.71
CA ASN A 112 -13.51 -14.23 -2.55
C ASN A 112 -12.12 -14.18 -3.19
N TRP A 113 -11.15 -13.61 -2.49
CA TRP A 113 -9.77 -13.50 -2.96
C TRP A 113 -9.18 -14.86 -3.33
N LYS A 114 -8.21 -14.85 -4.24
CA LYS A 114 -7.52 -16.07 -4.71
C LYS A 114 -6.02 -15.97 -4.45
N PRO A 115 -5.36 -17.08 -4.08
CA PRO A 115 -3.90 -17.14 -4.10
C PRO A 115 -3.35 -16.87 -5.49
N ASN A 116 -2.10 -16.45 -5.56
CA ASN A 116 -1.40 -16.07 -6.79
C ASN A 116 -2.18 -15.02 -7.62
N THR A 117 -2.78 -14.04 -6.96
CA THR A 117 -3.57 -12.98 -7.60
C THR A 117 -3.11 -11.61 -7.12
N VAL A 118 -3.08 -10.64 -8.04
CA VAL A 118 -2.70 -9.25 -7.74
C VAL A 118 -3.94 -8.39 -7.60
N TYR A 119 -4.01 -7.65 -6.50
CA TYR A 119 -5.00 -6.61 -6.25
C TYR A 119 -4.31 -5.25 -6.21
N THR A 120 -4.92 -4.21 -6.76
CA THR A 120 -4.35 -2.85 -6.78
C THR A 120 -5.30 -1.87 -6.10
N ALA A 121 -4.74 -0.87 -5.42
CA ALA A 121 -5.52 0.17 -4.77
C ALA A 121 -4.84 1.54 -4.82
N ASN A 122 -5.68 2.58 -4.86
CA ASN A 122 -5.28 3.91 -4.44
C ASN A 122 -5.19 3.95 -2.92
N LEU A 123 -4.14 4.59 -2.43
CA LEU A 123 -3.86 4.71 -1.02
C LEU A 123 -4.42 6.02 -0.47
N VAL A 124 -5.13 5.92 0.64
CA VAL A 124 -5.60 7.08 1.40
C VAL A 124 -4.68 7.27 2.59
N ARG A 125 -4.25 8.51 2.87
CA ARG A 125 -3.47 8.82 4.06
C ARG A 125 -4.34 8.59 5.31
N ALA A 126 -3.81 7.85 6.27
CA ALA A 126 -4.52 7.48 7.51
C ALA A 126 -4.26 8.47 8.65
#